data_AF-A0A970IXD0-F1
#
_entry.id   AF-A0A970IXD0-F1
#
_cell.length_a   1.000
_cell.length_b   1.000
_cell.length_c   1.000
_cell.angle_alpha   90.00
_cell.angle_beta   90.00
_cell.angle_gamma   90.00
#
_symmetry.space_group_name_H-M   'P 1'
#
loop_
_entity.id
_entity.type
_entity.pdbx_description
1 polymer ?
#
loop_
_entity_poly.entity_id
_entity_poly.type
_entity_poly.pdbx_seq_one_letter_code
_entity_poly.pdbx_strand_id
1 'polypeptide(L)'
;MRKINFAGFALLFLFAALTLGASIYRVYHKSLVLAGGFLLPGVLLLFSLVKIKIPSVKEEGYLGDFLAVFVAAILTYVISRYLKISAFLVSPFIGIVGALLYRRRQLPLFCGSFAGMTNPEILDILPFIAASLIVAGSYLLAKGVYNGYGGKLGTIAFSGCFLVSLAGANFLTATQSYMSRQILLIIACGVLAATISYIINNMLKLGPVIASSVVGLAGAILLFAKNPEIAMFTPVIYGASFVGMTSKKVITNITLIALAGAAFGFVYCFNPLCGVGGKLGATAFTSVLCAYGLKNLIMFFRPGMAGK
;
A
#
# COMPACT_ATOMS: atom_id res chain seq x y z
N MET A 1 -2.54 -0.59 -31.80
CA MET A 1 -3.73 -1.03 -31.04
C MET A 1 -3.61 -0.59 -29.59
N ARG A 2 -4.54 0.21 -29.06
CA ARG A 2 -4.62 0.53 -27.62
C ARG A 2 -4.92 -0.76 -26.85
N LYS A 3 -3.90 -1.46 -26.36
CA LYS A 3 -4.11 -2.60 -25.45
C LYS A 3 -4.66 -2.04 -24.15
N ILE A 4 -5.88 -2.43 -23.82
CA ILE A 4 -6.44 -2.25 -22.48
C ILE A 4 -5.51 -3.03 -21.55
N ASN A 5 -4.87 -2.37 -20.57
CA ASN A 5 -4.02 -3.04 -19.57
C ASN A 5 -4.89 -3.77 -18.52
N PHE A 6 -5.79 -4.63 -19.00
CA PHE A 6 -6.67 -5.45 -18.19
C PHE A 6 -5.86 -6.36 -17.25
N ALA A 7 -4.71 -6.87 -17.72
CA ALA A 7 -3.80 -7.67 -16.91
C ALA A 7 -3.33 -6.92 -15.65
N GLY A 8 -2.86 -5.67 -15.79
CA GLY A 8 -2.44 -4.85 -14.65
C GLY A 8 -3.60 -4.49 -13.72
N PHE A 9 -4.78 -4.23 -14.28
CA PHE A 9 -5.99 -3.99 -13.49
C PHE A 9 -6.37 -5.22 -12.66
N ALA A 10 -6.50 -6.37 -13.29
CA ALA A 10 -6.86 -7.64 -12.67
C ALA A 10 -5.83 -8.05 -11.62
N LEU A 11 -4.54 -7.86 -11.89
CA LEU A 11 -3.46 -8.10 -10.94
C LEU A 11 -3.67 -7.31 -9.64
N LEU A 12 -3.85 -5.99 -9.74
CA LEU A 12 -4.00 -5.16 -8.55
C LEU A 12 -5.29 -5.45 -7.78
N PHE A 13 -6.39 -5.68 -8.49
CA PHE A 13 -7.65 -6.03 -7.84
C PHE A 13 -7.58 -7.39 -7.14
N LEU A 14 -6.97 -8.39 -7.78
CA LEU A 14 -6.75 -9.71 -7.19
C LEU A 14 -5.98 -9.61 -5.88
N PHE A 15 -4.88 -8.85 -5.85
CA PHE A 15 -4.08 -8.71 -4.63
C PHE A 15 -4.77 -7.86 -3.54
N ALA A 16 -5.64 -6.92 -3.94
CA ALA A 16 -6.51 -6.21 -2.99
C ALA A 16 -7.53 -7.16 -2.35
N ALA A 17 -8.17 -8.02 -3.16
CA ALA A 17 -9.11 -9.04 -2.73
C ALA A 17 -8.42 -10.11 -1.87
N LEU A 18 -7.22 -10.56 -2.24
CA LEU A 18 -6.42 -11.50 -1.46
C LEU A 18 -6.07 -10.93 -0.08
N THR A 19 -5.69 -9.66 0.00
CA THR A 19 -5.41 -8.97 1.26
C THR A 19 -6.63 -8.95 2.19
N LEU A 20 -7.79 -8.67 1.63
CA LEU A 20 -9.04 -8.63 2.40
C LEU A 20 -9.51 -10.03 2.79
N GLY A 21 -9.48 -10.97 1.85
CA GLY A 21 -9.88 -12.36 2.03
C GLY A 21 -9.01 -13.09 3.06
N ALA A 22 -7.69 -12.89 3.03
CA ALA A 22 -6.79 -13.42 4.05
C ALA A 22 -7.09 -12.86 5.45
N SER A 23 -7.45 -11.57 5.54
CA SER A 23 -7.90 -10.96 6.80
C SER A 23 -9.23 -11.55 7.28
N ILE A 24 -10.20 -11.72 6.39
CA ILE A 24 -11.51 -12.35 6.69
C ILE A 24 -11.31 -13.77 7.20
N TYR A 25 -10.54 -14.58 6.49
CA TYR A 25 -10.25 -15.97 6.86
C TYR A 25 -9.66 -16.06 8.27
N ARG A 26 -8.68 -15.21 8.57
CA ARG A 26 -8.06 -15.16 9.90
C ARG A 26 -9.07 -14.79 11.00
N VAL A 27 -9.94 -13.83 10.74
CA VAL A 27 -10.92 -13.34 11.70
C VAL A 27 -12.06 -14.35 11.89
N TYR A 28 -12.48 -15.02 10.84
CA TYR A 28 -13.49 -16.10 10.88
C TYR A 28 -13.10 -17.20 11.87
N HIS A 29 -11.84 -17.61 11.87
CA HIS A 29 -11.31 -18.59 12.83
C HIS A 29 -11.17 -18.06 14.27
N LYS A 30 -11.31 -16.74 14.51
CA LYS A 30 -11.27 -16.13 15.85
C LYS A 30 -12.65 -15.76 16.41
N SER A 31 -13.52 -15.19 15.58
CA SER A 31 -14.84 -14.70 15.98
C SER A 31 -15.75 -14.46 14.77
N LEU A 32 -16.92 -15.09 14.77
CA LEU A 32 -17.97 -14.87 13.77
C LEU A 32 -18.45 -13.41 13.72
N VAL A 33 -18.52 -12.73 14.88
CA VAL A 33 -18.94 -11.32 14.96
C VAL A 33 -17.95 -10.41 14.26
N LEU A 34 -16.65 -10.60 14.54
CA LEU A 34 -15.61 -9.84 13.86
C LEU A 34 -15.59 -10.14 12.36
N ALA A 35 -15.84 -11.38 11.95
CA ALA A 35 -15.90 -11.78 10.55
C ALA A 35 -17.07 -11.09 9.83
N GLY A 36 -18.23 -10.99 10.48
CA GLY A 36 -19.37 -10.20 10.00
C GLY A 36 -19.00 -8.73 9.73
N GLY A 37 -18.15 -8.14 10.57
CA GLY A 37 -17.62 -6.78 10.38
C GLY A 37 -16.82 -6.58 9.08
N PHE A 38 -16.23 -7.64 8.52
CA PHE A 38 -15.50 -7.58 7.25
C PHE A 38 -16.38 -7.77 6.00
N LEU A 39 -17.66 -8.14 6.14
CA LEU A 39 -18.59 -8.26 5.00
C LEU A 39 -18.79 -6.92 4.29
N LEU A 40 -18.93 -5.83 5.06
CA LEU A 40 -19.09 -4.49 4.49
C LEU A 40 -17.88 -4.09 3.63
N PRO A 41 -16.62 -4.13 4.11
CA PRO A 41 -15.45 -3.94 3.25
C PRO A 41 -15.43 -4.83 2.00
N GLY A 42 -15.88 -6.09 2.09
CA GLY A 42 -15.98 -6.99 0.94
C GLY A 42 -16.95 -6.48 -0.13
N VAL A 43 -18.16 -6.08 0.29
CA VAL A 43 -19.16 -5.49 -0.61
C VAL A 43 -18.65 -4.19 -1.21
N LEU A 44 -18.04 -3.31 -0.40
CA LEU A 44 -17.49 -2.04 -0.88
C LEU A 44 -16.36 -2.24 -1.89
N LEU A 45 -15.51 -3.26 -1.71
CA LEU A 45 -14.48 -3.61 -2.67
C LEU A 45 -15.09 -4.00 -4.03
N LEU A 46 -16.18 -4.77 -4.04
CA LEU A 46 -16.89 -5.09 -5.28
C LEU A 46 -17.52 -3.85 -5.92
N PHE A 47 -18.15 -2.97 -5.13
CA PHE A 47 -18.71 -1.69 -5.62
C PHE A 47 -17.64 -0.73 -6.17
N SER A 48 -16.37 -0.92 -5.80
CA SER A 48 -15.28 -0.16 -6.39
C SER A 48 -15.16 -0.38 -7.90
N LEU A 49 -15.57 -1.55 -8.42
CA LEU A 49 -15.47 -1.92 -9.84
C LEU A 49 -16.48 -1.19 -10.75
N VAL A 50 -17.59 -0.68 -10.20
CA VAL A 50 -18.75 -0.20 -10.99
C VAL A 50 -18.44 0.98 -11.90
N LYS A 51 -17.52 1.88 -11.51
CA LYS A 51 -17.22 3.12 -12.25
C LYS A 51 -15.76 3.30 -12.63
N ILE A 52 -14.93 2.25 -12.59
CA ILE A 52 -13.52 2.40 -12.94
C ILE A 52 -13.37 2.53 -14.44
N LYS A 53 -12.86 3.69 -14.88
CA LYS A 53 -12.37 3.87 -16.24
C LYS A 53 -10.99 3.23 -16.35
N ILE A 54 -10.81 2.30 -17.29
CA ILE A 54 -9.50 1.75 -17.64
C ILE A 54 -8.92 2.65 -18.73
N PRO A 55 -7.96 3.54 -18.41
CA PRO A 55 -7.39 4.41 -19.42
C PRO A 55 -6.49 3.61 -20.36
N SER A 56 -6.52 3.97 -21.64
CA SER A 56 -5.51 3.57 -22.60
C SER A 56 -4.28 4.47 -22.44
N VAL A 57 -3.09 3.90 -22.27
CA VAL A 57 -1.85 4.68 -22.07
C VAL A 57 -0.94 4.58 -23.29
N LYS A 58 -0.30 5.70 -23.65
CA LYS A 58 0.82 5.75 -24.61
C LYS A 58 2.09 5.50 -23.81
N GLU A 59 2.83 4.50 -24.23
CA GLU A 59 3.80 3.76 -23.43
C GLU A 59 5.22 4.28 -23.75
N GLU A 60 5.85 5.04 -22.83
CA GLU A 60 7.25 5.50 -22.95
C GLU A 60 8.06 5.14 -21.69
N GLY A 61 9.34 4.76 -21.87
CA GLY A 61 10.33 4.62 -20.79
C GLY A 61 10.42 3.27 -20.05
N TYR A 62 9.99 2.15 -20.65
CA TYR A 62 9.93 0.80 -20.02
C TYR A 62 11.19 0.39 -19.28
N LEU A 63 12.34 0.44 -19.96
CA LEU A 63 13.59 -0.05 -19.39
C LEU A 63 14.03 0.79 -18.19
N GLY A 64 13.86 2.12 -18.25
CA GLY A 64 14.24 3.01 -17.17
C GLY A 64 13.39 2.83 -15.91
N ASP A 65 12.09 2.59 -16.06
CA ASP A 65 11.19 2.31 -14.94
C ASP A 65 11.46 0.92 -14.35
N PHE A 66 11.67 -0.08 -15.20
CA PHE A 66 12.03 -1.44 -14.76
C PHE A 66 13.30 -1.42 -13.92
N LEU A 67 14.37 -0.81 -14.44
CA LEU A 67 15.65 -0.70 -13.74
C LEU A 67 15.52 0.10 -12.43
N ALA A 68 14.73 1.18 -12.41
CA ALA A 68 14.51 1.95 -11.20
C ALA A 68 13.82 1.13 -10.10
N VAL A 69 12.78 0.34 -10.43
CA VAL A 69 12.14 -0.56 -9.47
C VAL A 69 13.15 -1.60 -8.96
N PHE A 70 13.84 -2.28 -9.87
CA PHE A 70 14.77 -3.35 -9.53
C PHE A 70 15.92 -2.82 -8.64
N VAL A 71 16.59 -1.75 -9.05
CA VAL A 71 17.71 -1.17 -8.29
C VAL A 71 17.26 -0.67 -6.92
N ALA A 72 16.13 0.04 -6.82
CA ALA A 72 15.64 0.50 -5.52
C ALA A 72 15.25 -0.66 -4.59
N ALA A 73 14.71 -1.76 -5.12
CA ALA A 73 14.43 -2.96 -4.34
C ALA A 73 15.71 -3.58 -3.76
N ILE A 74 16.72 -3.82 -4.61
CA ILE A 74 18.02 -4.37 -4.17
C ILE A 74 18.69 -3.44 -3.16
N LEU A 75 18.77 -2.14 -3.44
CA LEU A 75 19.37 -1.17 -2.53
C LEU A 75 18.67 -1.16 -1.17
N THR A 76 17.33 -1.15 -1.15
CA THR A 76 16.57 -1.12 0.11
C THR A 76 16.80 -2.38 0.91
N TYR A 77 16.80 -3.55 0.27
CA TYR A 77 17.05 -4.82 0.92
C TYR A 77 18.47 -4.90 1.48
N VAL A 78 19.49 -4.56 0.68
CA VAL A 78 20.89 -4.62 1.09
C VAL A 78 21.17 -3.66 2.25
N ILE A 79 20.70 -2.40 2.15
CA ILE A 79 20.87 -1.42 3.23
C ILE A 79 20.16 -1.90 4.51
N SER A 80 18.92 -2.35 4.40
CA SER A 80 18.16 -2.77 5.58
C SER A 80 18.75 -4.03 6.23
N ARG A 81 19.22 -4.99 5.43
CA ARG A 81 19.77 -6.27 5.90
C ARG A 81 21.16 -6.12 6.48
N TYR A 82 22.09 -5.54 5.72
CA TYR A 82 23.52 -5.58 6.03
C TYR A 82 23.96 -4.39 6.88
N LEU A 83 23.37 -3.20 6.68
CA LEU A 83 23.65 -2.03 7.52
C LEU A 83 22.74 -1.97 8.77
N LYS A 84 21.81 -2.93 8.92
CA LYS A 84 20.86 -3.02 10.05
C LYS A 84 20.06 -1.73 10.29
N ILE A 85 19.85 -0.94 9.23
CA ILE A 85 19.01 0.26 9.28
C ILE A 85 17.56 -0.18 9.11
N SER A 86 16.65 0.37 9.91
CA SER A 86 15.22 0.06 9.78
C SER A 86 14.73 0.33 8.36
N ALA A 87 14.07 -0.65 7.74
CA ALA A 87 13.47 -0.50 6.42
C ALA A 87 12.45 0.66 6.37
N PHE A 88 11.86 1.00 7.52
CA PHE A 88 10.96 2.15 7.70
C PHE A 88 11.67 3.51 7.70
N LEU A 89 13.01 3.56 7.75
CA LEU A 89 13.82 4.76 7.50
C LEU A 89 14.33 4.76 6.05
N VAL A 90 14.80 3.60 5.57
CA VAL A 90 15.42 3.46 4.24
C VAL A 90 14.41 3.75 3.11
N SER A 91 13.20 3.18 3.17
CA SER A 91 12.21 3.35 2.10
C SER A 91 11.71 4.80 1.97
N PRO A 92 11.30 5.51 3.05
CA PRO A 92 11.02 6.94 2.95
C PRO A 92 12.19 7.77 2.45
N PHE A 93 13.41 7.45 2.85
CA PHE A 93 14.60 8.14 2.36
C PHE A 93 14.77 7.99 0.84
N ILE A 94 14.64 6.77 0.32
CA ILE A 94 14.65 6.51 -1.14
C ILE A 94 13.50 7.25 -1.83
N GLY A 95 12.33 7.35 -1.20
CA GLY A 95 11.22 8.15 -1.68
C GLY A 95 11.56 9.65 -1.82
N ILE A 96 12.17 10.25 -0.80
CA ILE A 96 12.63 11.65 -0.83
C ILE A 96 13.69 11.85 -1.91
N VAL A 97 14.74 11.02 -1.92
CA VAL A 97 15.82 11.08 -2.92
C VAL A 97 15.25 10.92 -4.33
N GLY A 98 14.36 9.95 -4.53
CA GLY A 98 13.69 9.72 -5.81
C GLY A 98 12.83 10.90 -6.25
N ALA A 99 12.11 11.54 -5.33
CA ALA A 99 11.28 12.70 -5.65
C ALA A 99 12.09 13.97 -5.94
N LEU A 100 13.22 14.17 -5.27
CA LEU A 100 14.08 15.35 -5.44
C LEU A 100 15.04 15.22 -6.61
N LEU A 101 15.77 14.10 -6.72
CA LEU A 101 16.84 13.91 -7.71
C LEU A 101 16.36 13.20 -8.98
N TYR A 102 15.36 12.32 -8.86
CA TYR A 102 14.89 11.46 -9.96
C TYR A 102 13.41 11.65 -10.25
N ARG A 103 12.95 12.91 -10.32
CA ARG A 103 11.52 13.28 -10.38
C ARG A 103 10.69 12.53 -11.43
N ARG A 104 11.28 12.16 -12.58
CA ARG A 104 10.63 11.35 -13.63
C ARG A 104 10.40 9.88 -13.23
N ARG A 105 11.26 9.33 -12.35
CA ARG A 105 11.27 7.92 -11.90
C ARG A 105 11.00 7.76 -10.40
N GLN A 106 10.45 8.78 -9.75
CA GLN A 106 10.15 8.73 -8.31
C GLN A 106 9.17 7.60 -7.94
N LEU A 107 8.14 7.33 -8.76
CA LEU A 107 7.16 6.27 -8.49
C LEU A 107 7.75 4.86 -8.66
N PRO A 108 8.51 4.56 -9.74
CA PRO A 108 9.27 3.32 -9.85
C PRO A 108 10.23 3.07 -8.66
N LEU A 109 11.05 4.07 -8.30
CA LEU A 109 12.00 3.96 -7.20
C LEU A 109 11.30 3.65 -5.87
N PHE A 110 10.21 4.37 -5.58
CA PHE A 110 9.45 4.15 -4.35
C PHE A 110 8.71 2.81 -4.34
N CYS A 111 8.24 2.34 -5.50
CA CYS A 111 7.69 0.99 -5.64
C CYS A 111 8.74 -0.09 -5.32
N GLY A 112 9.94 0.05 -5.88
CA GLY A 112 11.06 -0.85 -5.62
C GLY A 112 11.42 -0.90 -4.15
N SER A 113 11.49 0.27 -3.49
CA SER A 113 11.84 0.30 -2.07
C SER A 113 10.87 -0.51 -1.21
N PHE A 114 9.57 -0.51 -1.51
CA PHE A 114 8.60 -1.35 -0.80
C PHE A 114 8.85 -2.85 -0.94
N ALA A 115 9.34 -3.31 -2.09
CA ALA A 115 9.71 -4.71 -2.27
C ALA A 115 10.91 -5.06 -1.39
N GLY A 116 11.92 -4.19 -1.34
CA GLY A 116 13.11 -4.37 -0.50
C GLY A 116 12.87 -4.28 1.02
N MET A 117 11.67 -3.92 1.46
CA MET A 117 11.25 -4.05 2.87
C MET A 117 10.84 -5.48 3.27
N THR A 118 10.95 -6.46 2.36
CA THR A 118 10.64 -7.86 2.67
C THR A 118 11.52 -8.39 3.80
N ASN A 119 10.96 -9.20 4.68
CA ASN A 119 11.71 -9.89 5.72
C ASN A 119 12.66 -10.94 5.06
N PRO A 120 13.99 -10.86 5.31
CA PRO A 120 14.98 -11.82 4.83
C PRO A 120 14.71 -13.29 5.20
N GLU A 121 13.95 -13.56 6.27
CA GLU A 121 13.54 -14.93 6.65
C GLU A 121 12.49 -15.52 5.70
N ILE A 122 11.76 -14.67 4.96
CA ILE A 122 10.80 -15.09 3.94
C ILE A 122 11.49 -15.24 2.59
N LEU A 123 12.23 -14.20 2.20
CA LEU A 123 12.98 -14.14 0.95
C LEU A 123 14.42 -13.77 1.29
N ASP A 124 15.30 -14.76 1.31
CA ASP A 124 16.74 -14.54 1.28
C ASP A 124 17.16 -14.02 -0.11
N ILE A 125 18.45 -13.76 -0.32
CA ILE A 125 18.90 -12.90 -1.43
C ILE A 125 18.50 -13.41 -2.82
N LEU A 126 18.58 -14.72 -3.09
CA LEU A 126 18.29 -15.29 -4.40
C LEU A 126 16.80 -15.22 -4.78
N PRO A 127 15.85 -15.75 -3.98
CA PRO A 127 14.44 -15.58 -4.27
C PRO A 127 14.01 -14.11 -4.16
N PHE A 128 14.68 -13.29 -3.34
CA PHE A 128 14.43 -11.84 -3.35
C PHE A 128 14.81 -11.17 -4.69
N ILE A 129 15.93 -11.55 -5.31
CA ILE A 129 16.27 -11.08 -6.67
C ILE A 129 15.17 -11.47 -7.66
N ALA A 130 14.71 -12.72 -7.63
CA ALA A 130 13.59 -13.16 -8.47
C ALA A 130 12.31 -12.34 -8.22
N ALA A 131 11.97 -12.10 -6.95
CA ALA A 131 10.82 -11.27 -6.57
C ALA A 131 10.95 -9.85 -7.12
N SER A 132 12.13 -9.24 -7.01
CA SER A 132 12.36 -7.87 -7.49
C SER A 132 12.21 -7.73 -9.02
N LEU A 133 12.58 -8.75 -9.79
CA LEU A 133 12.31 -8.81 -11.24
C LEU A 133 10.81 -8.92 -11.54
N ILE A 134 10.08 -9.75 -10.80
CA ILE A 134 8.63 -9.89 -10.94
C ILE A 134 7.91 -8.58 -10.55
N VAL A 135 8.37 -7.91 -9.48
CA VAL A 135 7.83 -6.60 -9.08
C VAL A 135 8.08 -5.57 -10.18
N ALA A 136 9.27 -5.53 -10.78
CA ALA A 136 9.58 -4.62 -11.88
C ALA A 136 8.69 -4.89 -13.11
N GLY A 137 8.46 -6.15 -13.47
CA GLY A 137 7.51 -6.52 -14.52
C GLY A 137 6.06 -6.15 -14.19
N SER A 138 5.62 -6.44 -12.96
CA SER A 138 4.29 -6.09 -12.44
C SER A 138 4.05 -4.58 -12.47
N TYR A 139 5.09 -3.78 -12.19
CA TYR A 139 5.02 -2.33 -12.29
C TYR A 139 4.70 -1.87 -13.70
N LEU A 140 5.36 -2.43 -14.71
CA LEU A 140 5.11 -2.08 -16.11
C LEU A 140 3.68 -2.42 -16.53
N LEU A 141 3.18 -3.61 -16.15
CA LEU A 141 1.80 -4.04 -16.42
C LEU A 141 0.77 -3.12 -15.74
N ALA A 142 1.06 -2.70 -14.51
CA ALA A 142 0.14 -1.90 -13.70
C ALA A 142 0.33 -0.38 -13.85
N LYS A 143 1.38 0.08 -14.55
CA LYS A 143 1.78 1.50 -14.64
C LYS A 143 0.60 2.39 -15.02
N GLY A 144 -0.18 1.97 -16.02
CA GLY A 144 -1.29 2.74 -16.57
C GLY A 144 -2.62 2.66 -15.81
N VAL A 145 -2.81 1.74 -14.87
CA VAL A 145 -4.11 1.50 -14.21
C VAL A 145 -4.16 2.10 -12.80
N TYR A 146 -5.34 2.41 -12.27
CA TYR A 146 -5.50 2.94 -10.90
C TYR A 146 -4.62 4.18 -10.60
N ASN A 147 -4.45 5.08 -11.57
CA ASN A 147 -3.64 6.28 -11.38
C ASN A 147 -4.24 7.18 -10.30
N GLY A 148 -3.42 7.56 -9.32
CA GLY A 148 -3.84 8.40 -8.21
C GLY A 148 -4.56 7.65 -7.08
N TYR A 149 -4.67 6.32 -7.12
CA TYR A 149 -5.15 5.53 -5.98
C TYR A 149 -3.98 5.28 -5.02
N GLY A 150 -4.17 5.66 -3.74
CA GLY A 150 -3.19 5.40 -2.68
C GLY A 150 -2.93 3.90 -2.50
N GLY A 151 -1.72 3.53 -2.10
CA GLY A 151 -1.32 2.12 -1.88
C GLY A 151 -0.95 1.32 -3.14
N LYS A 152 -1.34 1.76 -4.36
CA LYS A 152 -1.07 1.06 -5.64
C LYS A 152 0.36 0.51 -5.74
N LEU A 153 1.37 1.35 -5.49
CA LEU A 153 2.78 0.97 -5.63
C LEU A 153 3.17 -0.17 -4.68
N GLY A 154 2.70 -0.14 -3.42
CA GLY A 154 2.98 -1.24 -2.52
C GLY A 154 2.18 -2.50 -2.86
N THR A 155 0.99 -2.40 -3.47
CA THR A 155 0.30 -3.58 -4.03
C THR A 155 1.09 -4.24 -5.16
N ILE A 156 1.76 -3.45 -6.01
CA ILE A 156 2.66 -3.95 -7.07
C ILE A 156 3.87 -4.67 -6.45
N ALA A 157 4.48 -4.08 -5.41
CA ALA A 157 5.56 -4.73 -4.67
C ALA A 157 5.08 -6.03 -4.01
N PHE A 158 3.90 -5.98 -3.40
CA PHE A 158 3.28 -7.12 -2.74
C PHE A 158 3.00 -8.27 -3.70
N SER A 159 2.53 -7.99 -4.91
CA SER A 159 2.25 -9.05 -5.88
C SER A 159 3.49 -9.85 -6.22
N GLY A 160 4.61 -9.20 -6.50
CA GLY A 160 5.84 -9.92 -6.86
C GLY A 160 6.47 -10.66 -5.67
N CYS A 161 6.56 -10.01 -4.50
CA CYS A 161 7.09 -10.67 -3.30
C CYS A 161 6.22 -11.86 -2.89
N PHE A 162 4.89 -11.70 -2.86
CA PHE A 162 3.97 -12.77 -2.48
C PHE A 162 4.05 -13.97 -3.41
N LEU A 163 4.14 -13.77 -4.74
CA LEU A 163 4.22 -14.88 -5.68
C LEU A 163 5.47 -15.75 -5.45
N VAL A 164 6.62 -15.13 -5.17
CA VAL A 164 7.83 -15.89 -4.87
C VAL A 164 7.75 -16.54 -3.49
N SER A 165 7.24 -15.84 -2.47
CA SER A 165 7.01 -16.43 -1.15
C SER A 165 6.09 -17.64 -1.22
N LEU A 166 5.04 -17.57 -2.04
CA LEU A 166 4.11 -18.68 -2.26
C LEU A 166 4.80 -19.86 -2.95
N ALA A 167 5.59 -19.61 -4.00
CA ALA A 167 6.33 -20.64 -4.71
C ALA A 167 7.35 -21.36 -3.82
N GLY A 168 7.97 -20.64 -2.88
CA GLY A 168 8.90 -21.21 -1.89
C GLY A 168 8.23 -21.77 -0.64
N ALA A 169 6.90 -21.68 -0.50
CA ALA A 169 6.16 -21.98 0.74
C ALA A 169 6.71 -21.25 1.99
N ASN A 170 7.35 -20.10 1.81
CA ASN A 170 7.98 -19.34 2.87
C ASN A 170 7.02 -18.25 3.35
N PHE A 171 6.42 -18.44 4.51
CA PHE A 171 5.64 -17.42 5.20
C PHE A 171 5.97 -17.43 6.68
N LEU A 172 5.94 -16.25 7.31
CA LEU A 172 6.10 -16.17 8.75
C LEU A 172 4.88 -16.80 9.42
N THR A 173 5.14 -17.74 10.33
CA THR A 173 4.13 -18.36 11.19
C THR A 173 3.73 -17.46 12.36
N ALA A 174 4.49 -16.38 12.60
CA ALA A 174 4.25 -15.44 13.69
C ALA A 174 2.88 -14.75 13.56
N THR A 175 2.03 -14.94 14.56
CA THR A 175 0.72 -14.29 14.62
C THR A 175 0.80 -13.01 15.45
N GLN A 176 0.60 -11.85 14.81
CA GLN A 176 0.46 -10.60 15.56
C GLN A 176 -0.95 -10.48 16.12
N SER A 177 -1.08 -10.45 17.45
CA SER A 177 -2.35 -10.19 18.13
C SER A 177 -2.24 -8.89 18.91
N TYR A 178 -3.25 -8.04 18.78
CA TYR A 178 -3.28 -6.72 19.40
C TYR A 178 -4.39 -6.66 20.45
N MET A 179 -4.13 -6.00 21.58
CA MET A 179 -5.17 -5.72 22.56
C MET A 179 -6.17 -4.68 22.03
N SER A 180 -7.40 -4.66 22.55
CA SER A 180 -8.44 -3.71 22.12
C SER A 180 -7.97 -2.25 22.16
N ARG A 181 -7.24 -1.84 23.20
CA ARG A 181 -6.65 -0.49 23.30
C ARG A 181 -5.63 -0.22 22.19
N GLN A 182 -4.81 -1.21 21.84
CA GLN A 182 -3.83 -1.08 20.76
C GLN A 182 -4.51 -0.97 19.40
N ILE A 183 -5.57 -1.75 19.14
CA ILE A 183 -6.36 -1.68 17.91
C ILE A 183 -6.94 -0.26 17.72
N LEU A 184 -7.51 0.32 18.77
CA LEU A 184 -8.04 1.69 18.73
C LEU A 184 -6.94 2.71 18.40
N LEU A 185 -5.77 2.59 19.02
CA LEU A 185 -4.62 3.47 18.75
C LEU A 185 -4.08 3.29 17.32
N ILE A 186 -4.04 2.06 16.80
CA ILE A 186 -3.65 1.76 15.42
C ILE A 186 -4.62 2.43 14.43
N ILE A 187 -5.92 2.33 14.67
CA ILE A 187 -6.94 2.98 13.85
C ILE A 187 -6.78 4.51 13.91
N ALA A 188 -6.59 5.08 15.10
CA ALA A 188 -6.37 6.53 15.26
C ALA A 188 -5.11 7.02 14.54
N CYS A 189 -3.99 6.29 14.66
CA CYS A 189 -2.77 6.57 13.92
C CYS A 189 -3.00 6.49 12.40
N GLY A 190 -3.77 5.49 11.96
CA GLY A 190 -4.15 5.32 10.55
C GLY A 190 -4.91 6.53 9.99
N VAL A 191 -5.91 7.02 10.74
CA VAL A 191 -6.68 8.22 10.39
C VAL A 191 -5.76 9.44 10.27
N LEU A 192 -4.94 9.69 11.30
CA LEU A 192 -4.06 10.86 11.34
C LEU A 192 -3.03 10.83 10.22
N ALA A 193 -2.30 9.73 10.04
CA ALA A 193 -1.26 9.61 9.03
C ALA A 193 -1.81 9.70 7.60
N ALA A 194 -2.95 9.08 7.32
CA ALA A 194 -3.62 9.19 6.02
C ALA A 194 -4.04 10.62 5.72
N THR A 195 -4.63 11.30 6.71
CA THR A 195 -5.12 12.68 6.58
C THR A 195 -3.97 13.67 6.38
N ILE A 196 -2.93 13.60 7.20
CA ILE A 196 -1.74 14.46 7.10
C ILE A 196 -1.06 14.26 5.74
N SER A 197 -0.85 13.01 5.32
CA SER A 197 -0.28 12.70 4.00
C SER A 197 -1.14 13.27 2.87
N TYR A 198 -2.47 13.16 2.97
CA TYR A 198 -3.37 13.73 1.95
C TYR A 198 -3.33 15.25 1.86
N ILE A 199 -3.23 15.94 3.01
CA ILE A 199 -3.07 17.40 3.08
C ILE A 199 -1.75 17.80 2.40
N ILE A 200 -0.63 17.17 2.76
CA ILE A 200 0.68 17.47 2.17
C ILE A 200 0.68 17.22 0.65
N ASN A 201 0.10 16.09 0.23
CA ASN A 201 0.01 15.71 -1.18
C ASN A 201 -0.85 16.69 -2.00
N ASN A 202 -2.09 16.96 -1.55
CA ASN A 202 -3.10 17.60 -2.38
C ASN A 202 -3.41 19.07 -2.03
N MET A 203 -3.12 19.52 -0.81
CA MET A 203 -3.32 20.91 -0.37
C MET A 203 -2.02 21.69 -0.46
N LEU A 204 -0.91 21.12 0.06
CA LEU A 204 0.42 21.72 -0.07
C LEU A 204 1.08 21.44 -1.43
N LYS A 205 0.49 20.55 -2.25
CA LYS A 205 0.94 20.22 -3.62
C LYS A 205 2.40 19.72 -3.69
N LEU A 206 2.92 19.13 -2.62
CA LEU A 206 4.27 18.57 -2.59
C LEU A 206 4.37 17.20 -3.30
N GLY A 207 3.22 16.65 -3.69
CA GLY A 207 3.14 15.38 -4.41
C GLY A 207 3.10 14.16 -3.48
N PRO A 208 2.67 13.01 -4.02
CA PRO A 208 2.31 11.86 -3.19
C PRO A 208 3.53 11.19 -2.55
N VAL A 209 4.66 11.11 -3.26
CA VAL A 209 5.88 10.46 -2.75
C VAL A 209 6.49 11.26 -1.61
N ILE A 210 6.65 12.58 -1.75
CA ILE A 210 7.13 13.45 -0.68
C ILE A 210 6.20 13.38 0.54
N ALA A 211 4.89 13.49 0.33
CA ALA A 211 3.91 13.46 1.41
C ALA A 211 4.02 12.20 2.27
N SER A 212 4.01 11.02 1.64
CA SER A 212 4.14 9.76 2.34
C SER A 212 5.53 9.57 2.97
N SER A 213 6.58 10.00 2.28
CA SER A 213 7.94 9.84 2.79
C SER A 213 8.21 10.73 4.02
N VAL A 214 7.71 11.96 4.03
CA VAL A 214 7.83 12.85 5.20
C VAL A 214 7.06 12.29 6.39
N VAL A 215 5.80 11.87 6.19
CA VAL A 215 4.99 11.26 7.27
C VAL A 215 5.60 9.96 7.78
N GLY A 216 6.09 9.10 6.88
CA GLY A 216 6.76 7.85 7.21
C GLY A 216 8.05 8.06 7.99
N LEU A 217 8.91 8.98 7.53
CA LEU A 217 10.18 9.29 8.18
C LEU A 217 9.96 9.95 9.54
N ALA A 218 8.99 10.87 9.66
CA ALA A 218 8.62 11.45 10.95
C ALA A 218 8.13 10.36 11.92
N GLY A 219 7.24 9.46 11.46
CA GLY A 219 6.78 8.33 12.26
C GLY A 219 7.94 7.42 12.70
N ALA A 220 8.85 7.10 11.79
CA ALA A 220 10.01 6.28 12.11
C ALA A 220 10.94 6.99 13.12
N ILE A 221 11.34 8.24 12.91
CA ILE A 221 12.26 8.96 13.81
C ILE A 221 11.64 9.17 15.20
N LEU A 222 10.37 9.60 15.27
CA LEU A 222 9.70 9.89 16.54
C LEU A 222 9.51 8.63 17.39
N LEU A 223 9.30 7.48 16.75
CA LEU A 223 8.99 6.22 17.44
C LEU A 223 10.22 5.31 17.61
N PHE A 224 11.29 5.50 16.83
CA PHE A 224 12.55 4.76 16.97
C PHE A 224 13.27 5.09 18.29
N ALA A 225 12.97 6.23 18.92
CA ALA A 225 13.78 6.77 19.99
C ALA A 225 13.50 6.24 21.41
N LYS A 226 12.40 5.51 21.72
CA LYS A 226 12.03 5.37 23.16
C LYS A 226 11.45 4.05 23.69
N ASN A 227 10.77 3.18 22.92
CA ASN A 227 10.15 1.97 23.50
C ASN A 227 9.68 0.97 22.41
N PRO A 228 9.94 -0.36 22.51
CA PRO A 228 9.38 -1.37 21.61
C PRO A 228 7.84 -1.31 21.46
N GLU A 229 7.11 -0.96 22.52
CA GLU A 229 5.65 -0.80 22.46
C GLU A 229 5.21 0.34 21.55
N ILE A 230 6.03 1.38 21.44
CA ILE A 230 5.76 2.56 20.62
C ILE A 230 6.23 2.31 19.17
N ALA A 231 7.31 1.55 18.99
CA ALA A 231 7.84 1.20 17.68
C ALA A 231 6.82 0.44 16.79
N MET A 232 5.87 -0.29 17.39
CA MET A 232 4.83 -1.03 16.69
C MET A 232 3.91 -0.15 15.82
N PHE A 233 3.82 1.16 16.12
CA PHE A 233 3.01 2.10 15.34
C PHE A 233 3.71 2.62 14.08
N THR A 234 5.03 2.44 13.96
CA THR A 234 5.80 2.85 12.77
C THR A 234 5.27 2.27 11.45
N PRO A 235 5.06 0.95 11.30
CA PRO A 235 4.47 0.38 10.09
C PRO A 235 3.06 0.90 9.81
N VAL A 236 2.30 1.23 10.86
CA VAL A 236 0.94 1.77 10.72
C VAL A 236 0.98 3.19 10.18
N ILE A 237 1.80 4.07 10.76
CA ILE A 237 1.95 5.46 10.29
C ILE A 237 2.44 5.46 8.85
N TYR A 238 3.48 4.67 8.55
CA TYR A 238 4.02 4.65 7.20
C TYR A 238 3.02 4.06 6.20
N GLY A 239 2.40 2.92 6.51
CA GLY A 239 1.42 2.29 5.63
C GLY A 239 0.17 3.14 5.41
N ALA A 240 -0.37 3.76 6.46
CA ALA A 240 -1.52 4.64 6.37
C ALA A 240 -1.21 5.92 5.57
N SER A 241 0.02 6.40 5.60
CA SER A 241 0.43 7.52 4.75
C SER A 241 0.25 7.23 3.25
N PHE A 242 0.27 5.95 2.84
CA PHE A 242 -0.01 5.55 1.46
C PHE A 242 -1.47 5.75 1.07
N VAL A 243 -2.41 5.67 2.01
CA VAL A 243 -3.82 6.04 1.78
C VAL A 243 -3.89 7.52 1.39
N GLY A 244 -3.13 8.38 2.06
CA GLY A 244 -3.04 9.81 1.78
C GLY A 244 -2.38 10.19 0.45
N MET A 245 -1.66 9.25 -0.18
CA MET A 245 -1.17 9.43 -1.57
C MET A 245 -2.31 9.49 -2.60
N THR A 246 -3.54 9.17 -2.19
CA THR A 246 -4.73 9.29 -3.04
C THR A 246 -4.88 10.71 -3.59
N SER A 247 -5.06 10.82 -4.90
CA SER A 247 -5.27 12.09 -5.58
C SER A 247 -6.69 12.61 -5.36
N LYS A 248 -6.84 13.94 -5.28
CA LYS A 248 -8.13 14.63 -5.36
C LYS A 248 -8.99 14.21 -6.56
N LYS A 249 -8.39 13.71 -7.65
CA LYS A 249 -9.13 13.19 -8.81
C LYS A 249 -9.90 11.90 -8.51
N VAL A 250 -9.46 11.12 -7.51
CA VAL A 250 -10.07 9.84 -7.11
C VAL A 250 -11.07 10.08 -5.97
N ILE A 251 -10.59 10.64 -4.87
CA ILE A 251 -11.39 11.00 -3.68
C ILE A 251 -11.07 12.46 -3.34
N THR A 252 -12.07 13.33 -3.39
CA THR A 252 -11.96 14.76 -3.02
C THR A 252 -12.17 14.98 -1.53
N ASN A 253 -13.11 14.24 -0.93
CA ASN A 253 -13.56 14.38 0.44
C ASN A 253 -12.53 13.83 1.43
N ILE A 254 -11.98 14.69 2.29
CA ILE A 254 -10.98 14.33 3.30
C ILE A 254 -11.55 13.38 4.36
N THR A 255 -12.85 13.43 4.65
CA THR A 255 -13.52 12.48 5.55
C THR A 255 -13.49 11.06 4.99
N LEU A 256 -13.64 10.90 3.67
CA LEU A 256 -13.48 9.57 3.04
C LEU A 256 -12.02 9.08 3.12
N ILE A 257 -11.03 9.98 3.09
CA ILE A 257 -9.62 9.63 3.32
C ILE A 257 -9.39 9.21 4.78
N ALA A 258 -9.97 9.93 5.74
CA ALA A 258 -9.92 9.56 7.15
C ALA A 258 -10.55 8.18 7.39
N LEU A 259 -11.72 7.91 6.81
CA LEU A 259 -12.36 6.59 6.86
C LEU A 259 -11.51 5.50 6.19
N ALA A 260 -10.86 5.81 5.07
CA ALA A 260 -9.90 4.88 4.45
C ALA A 260 -8.68 4.62 5.36
N GLY A 261 -8.19 5.62 6.09
CA GLY A 261 -7.15 5.47 7.10
C GLY A 261 -7.58 4.60 8.28
N ALA A 262 -8.82 4.76 8.75
CA ALA A 262 -9.41 3.90 9.77
C ALA A 262 -9.54 2.45 9.28
N ALA A 263 -10.05 2.26 8.05
CA ALA A 263 -10.14 0.96 7.41
C ALA A 263 -8.76 0.31 7.22
N PHE A 264 -7.73 1.10 6.88
CA PHE A 264 -6.35 0.61 6.81
C PHE A 264 -5.89 0.08 8.16
N GLY A 265 -6.05 0.85 9.23
CA GLY A 265 -5.66 0.43 10.58
C GLY A 265 -6.39 -0.85 11.02
N PHE A 266 -7.69 -0.94 10.73
CA PHE A 266 -8.48 -2.13 11.02
C PHE A 266 -7.99 -3.36 10.25
N VAL A 267 -7.86 -3.27 8.92
CA VAL A 267 -7.38 -4.40 8.09
C VAL A 267 -5.94 -4.78 8.47
N TYR A 268 -5.08 -3.80 8.79
CA TYR A 268 -3.70 -4.04 9.22
C TYR A 268 -3.63 -4.97 10.45
N CYS A 269 -4.47 -4.74 11.47
CA CYS A 269 -4.50 -5.56 12.69
C CYS A 269 -4.75 -7.05 12.41
N PHE A 270 -5.51 -7.34 11.35
CA PHE A 270 -5.96 -8.70 11.03
C PHE A 270 -5.28 -9.31 9.82
N ASN A 271 -4.49 -8.56 9.05
CA ASN A 271 -3.80 -9.06 7.88
C ASN A 271 -2.69 -10.06 8.26
N PRO A 272 -2.80 -11.36 7.89
CA PRO A 272 -1.86 -12.41 8.31
C PRO A 272 -0.52 -12.40 7.56
N LEU A 273 -0.38 -11.62 6.48
CA LEU A 273 0.72 -11.75 5.50
C LEU A 273 1.99 -11.01 5.95
N CYS A 274 2.38 -11.19 7.21
CA CYS A 274 3.49 -10.50 7.85
C CYS A 274 4.82 -10.73 7.11
N GLY A 275 5.66 -9.70 7.07
CA GLY A 275 7.01 -9.74 6.50
C GLY A 275 7.10 -9.73 4.97
N VAL A 276 6.01 -9.96 4.23
CA VAL A 276 6.02 -9.86 2.76
C VAL A 276 6.12 -8.38 2.35
N GLY A 277 7.11 -8.02 1.53
CA GLY A 277 7.29 -6.66 1.03
C GLY A 277 6.05 -6.13 0.33
N GLY A 278 5.76 -4.84 0.49
CA GLY A 278 4.57 -4.21 -0.10
C GLY A 278 3.23 -4.44 0.62
N LYS A 279 3.13 -5.35 1.60
CA LYS A 279 1.88 -5.64 2.37
C LYS A 279 1.15 -4.37 2.83
N LEU A 280 1.89 -3.37 3.34
CA LEU A 280 1.32 -2.11 3.80
C LEU A 280 0.62 -1.34 2.67
N GLY A 281 1.22 -1.29 1.48
CA GLY A 281 0.56 -0.65 0.34
C GLY A 281 -0.61 -1.46 -0.19
N ALA A 282 -0.54 -2.79 -0.20
CA ALA A 282 -1.70 -3.64 -0.52
C ALA A 282 -2.88 -3.36 0.42
N THR A 283 -2.61 -3.28 1.73
CA THR A 283 -3.61 -2.94 2.74
C THR A 283 -4.18 -1.54 2.49
N ALA A 284 -3.33 -0.54 2.24
CA ALA A 284 -3.76 0.83 1.95
C ALA A 284 -4.60 0.91 0.67
N PHE A 285 -4.21 0.18 -0.38
CA PHE A 285 -4.91 0.13 -1.64
C PHE A 285 -6.30 -0.50 -1.48
N THR A 286 -6.40 -1.63 -0.78
CA THR A 286 -7.69 -2.22 -0.42
C THR A 286 -8.58 -1.23 0.30
N SER A 287 -8.05 -0.52 1.31
CA SER A 287 -8.82 0.49 2.06
C SER A 287 -9.27 1.67 1.20
N VAL A 288 -8.43 2.14 0.27
CA VAL A 288 -8.80 3.18 -0.70
C VAL A 288 -9.87 2.68 -1.66
N LEU A 289 -9.79 1.43 -2.14
CA LEU A 289 -10.83 0.84 -2.99
C LEU A 289 -12.16 0.71 -2.24
N CYS A 290 -12.16 0.29 -0.97
CA CYS A 290 -13.37 0.26 -0.16
C CYS A 290 -13.98 1.66 0.01
N ALA A 291 -13.17 2.68 0.30
CA ALA A 291 -13.66 4.06 0.42
C ALA A 291 -14.18 4.61 -0.93
N TYR A 292 -13.53 4.25 -2.04
CA TYR A 292 -14.01 4.58 -3.38
C TYR A 292 -15.32 3.85 -3.73
N GLY A 293 -15.44 2.58 -3.33
CA GLY A 293 -16.67 1.80 -3.43
C GLY A 293 -17.81 2.41 -2.63
N LEU A 294 -17.54 2.91 -1.42
CA LEU A 294 -18.52 3.64 -0.61
C LEU A 294 -18.99 4.92 -1.31
N LYS A 295 -18.05 5.69 -1.89
CA LYS A 295 -18.40 6.85 -2.74
C LYS A 295 -19.32 6.44 -3.89
N ASN A 296 -19.01 5.35 -4.60
CA ASN A 296 -19.83 4.86 -5.71
C ASN A 296 -21.22 4.40 -5.25
N LEU A 297 -21.30 3.71 -4.11
CA LEU A 297 -22.54 3.23 -3.51
C LEU A 297 -23.44 4.41 -3.12
N ILE A 298 -22.89 5.43 -2.46
CA ILE A 298 -23.64 6.65 -2.11
C ILE A 298 -24.15 7.35 -3.37
N MET A 299 -23.31 7.46 -4.41
CA MET A 299 -23.71 8.06 -5.69
C MET A 299 -24.78 7.24 -6.43
N PHE A 300 -24.79 5.92 -6.26
CA PHE A 300 -25.80 5.04 -6.85
C PHE A 300 -27.18 5.32 -6.24
N PHE A 301 -27.28 5.50 -4.92
CA PHE A 301 -28.54 5.82 -4.24
C PHE A 301 -28.91 7.32 -4.26
N ARG A 302 -27.94 8.22 -4.46
CA ARG A 302 -28.16 9.68 -4.51
C ARG A 302 -27.56 10.30 -5.78
N PRO A 303 -28.16 10.06 -6.96
CA PRO A 303 -27.63 10.54 -8.24
C PRO A 303 -27.56 12.08 -8.35
N GLY A 304 -28.40 12.82 -7.59
CA GLY A 304 -28.45 14.30 -7.61
C GLY A 304 -27.25 15.04 -7.01
N MET A 305 -26.27 14.35 -6.40
CA MET A 305 -25.05 14.97 -5.83
C MET A 305 -23.86 15.00 -6.81
N ALA A 306 -24.06 14.68 -8.08
CA ALA A 306 -22.98 14.51 -9.06
C ALA A 306 -22.38 15.82 -9.62
N GLY A 307 -22.82 17.00 -9.17
CA GLY A 307 -22.53 18.29 -9.82
C GLY A 307 -22.27 19.49 -8.92
N LYS A 308 -21.74 19.30 -7.70
CA LYS A 308 -21.20 20.42 -6.89
C LYS A 308 -19.76 20.13 -6.47
#